data_AF-A0A949UHR7-F1
#
_entry.id   AF-A0A949UHR7-F1
#
_cell.length_a   1.000
_cell.length_b   1.000
_cell.length_c   1.000
_cell.angle_alpha   90.00
_cell.angle_beta   90.00
_cell.angle_gamma   90.00
#
_symmetry.space_group_name_H-M   'P 1'
#
loop_
_entity.id
_entity.type
_entity.pdbx_description
1 polymer ?
#
loop_
_entity_poly.entity_id
_entity_poly.type
_entity_poly.pdbx_seq_one_letter_code
_entity_poly.pdbx_strand_id
1 'polypeptide(L)' 'MSSAVATAIELPEVESNNFLNLLIVDDDRAVREACREVARLLGFNSLVADSADHAERLL' A
#
# COMPACT_ATOMS: atom_id res chain seq x y z
N MET A 1 -17.51 14.34 18.97
CA MET A 1 -16.90 13.00 19.08
C MET A 1 -17.14 12.30 17.74
N SER A 2 -16.13 12.21 16.87
CA SER A 2 -16.26 11.57 15.56
C SER A 2 -15.64 10.18 15.66
N SER A 3 -16.46 9.13 15.51
CA SER A 3 -16.03 7.73 15.60
C SER A 3 -15.59 7.26 14.21
N ALA A 4 -14.30 6.96 14.04
CA ALA A 4 -13.81 6.29 12.83
C ALA A 4 -14.11 4.79 12.96
N VAL A 5 -14.94 4.27 12.05
CA VAL A 5 -15.25 2.84 11.97
C VAL A 5 -14.06 2.13 11.33
N ALA A 6 -13.23 1.48 12.14
CA ALA A 6 -12.18 0.60 11.65
C ALA A 6 -12.83 -0.66 11.06
N THR A 7 -12.88 -0.75 9.74
CA THR A 7 -13.28 -1.99 9.06
C THR A 7 -12.14 -2.98 9.22
N ALA A 8 -12.40 -4.10 9.90
CA ALA A 8 -11.44 -5.19 9.98
C ALA A 8 -11.30 -5.81 8.57
N ILE A 9 -10.09 -5.71 8.01
CA ILE A 9 -9.75 -6.32 6.73
C ILE A 9 -9.37 -7.78 7.04
N GLU A 10 -10.17 -8.74 6.56
CA GLU A 10 -9.74 -10.14 6.51
C GLU A 10 -8.62 -10.25 5.46
N LEU A 11 -7.38 -10.42 5.93
CA LEU A 11 -6.22 -10.55 5.05
C LEU A 11 -6.13 -12.01 4.58
N PRO A 12 -6.13 -12.27 3.26
CA PRO A 12 -5.90 -13.62 2.76
C PRO A 12 -4.54 -14.14 3.22
N GLU A 13 -4.46 -15.43 3.56
CA GLU A 13 -3.21 -16.12 3.86
C GLU A 13 -2.35 -16.15 2.59
N VAL A 14 -1.43 -15.19 2.47
CA VAL A 14 -0.51 -15.09 1.34
C VAL A 14 0.54 -16.19 1.48
N GLU A 15 0.62 -17.10 0.50
CA GLU A 15 1.67 -18.11 0.43
C GLU A 15 3.03 -17.41 0.52
N SER A 16 3.77 -17.70 1.58
CA SER A 16 4.90 -16.94 2.14
C SER A 16 6.16 -16.84 1.25
N ASN A 17 6.09 -17.28 0.00
CA ASN A 17 7.25 -17.41 -0.90
C ASN A 17 7.22 -16.52 -2.16
N ASN A 18 6.16 -15.74 -2.40
CA ASN A 18 6.10 -14.80 -3.53
C ASN A 18 5.79 -13.37 -3.05
N PHE A 19 6.81 -12.65 -2.58
CA PHE A 19 6.71 -11.21 -2.30
C PHE A 19 6.61 -10.44 -3.63
N LEU A 20 5.40 -10.23 -4.13
CA LEU A 20 5.18 -9.42 -5.34
C LEU A 20 5.59 -7.96 -5.08
N ASN A 21 6.19 -7.32 -6.09
CA ASN A 21 6.48 -5.89 -6.06
C ASN A 21 5.19 -5.11 -6.36
N LEU A 22 4.88 -4.10 -5.55
CA LEU A 22 3.72 -3.22 -5.69
C LEU A 22 4.16 -1.76 -5.72
N LEU A 23 3.72 -0.99 -6.72
CA LEU A 23 3.91 0.45 -6.80
C LEU A 23 2.59 1.17 -6.48
N ILE A 24 2.59 2.00 -5.43
CA ILE A 24 1.44 2.81 -5.00
C ILE A 24 1.63 4.23 -5.53
N VAL A 25 0.69 4.74 -6.32
CA VAL A 25 0.74 6.09 -6.90
C VAL A 25 -0.50 6.86 -6.48
N ASP A 26 -0.32 7.92 -5.70
CA ASP A 26 -1.39 8.80 -5.22
C ASP A 26 -0.75 10.13 -4.79
N ASP A 27 -1.40 11.28 -5.00
CA ASP A 27 -0.84 12.59 -4.62
C ASP A 27 -0.98 12.88 -3.11
N ASP A 28 -1.97 12.27 -2.44
CA ASP A 28 -2.17 12.40 -1.00
C ASP A 28 -1.23 11.47 -0.21
N ARG A 29 -0.40 12.08 0.64
CA ARG A 29 0.54 11.36 1.50
C ARG A 29 -0.16 10.40 2.47
N ALA A 30 -1.28 10.80 3.07
CA ALA A 30 -1.99 9.98 4.05
C ALA A 30 -2.54 8.70 3.40
N VAL A 31 -3.04 8.82 2.17
CA VAL A 31 -3.51 7.67 1.37
C VAL A 31 -2.35 6.73 1.06
N ARG A 32 -1.21 7.26 0.58
CA ARG A 32 -0.01 6.42 0.32
C ARG A 32 0.47 5.68 1.56
N GLU A 33 0.50 6.33 2.72
CA GLU A 33 0.94 5.71 3.97
C GLU A 33 -0.01 4.58 4.42
N ALA A 34 -1.33 4.81 4.36
CA ALA A 34 -2.33 3.79 4.69
C ALA A 34 -2.25 2.57 3.75
N CYS A 35 -2.16 2.80 2.43
CA CYS A 35 -2.02 1.72 1.46
C CYS A 35 -0.72 0.93 1.66
N ARG A 36 0.38 1.61 1.99
CA ARG A 36 1.68 0.98 2.24
C ARG A 36 1.64 0.08 3.48
N GLU A 37 0.93 0.49 4.52
CA GLU A 37 0.76 -0.31 5.74
C GLU A 37 0.03 -1.62 5.43
N VAL A 38 -1.10 -1.54 4.73
CA VAL A 38 -1.87 -2.74 4.32
C VAL A 38 -1.05 -3.63 3.38
N ALA A 39 -0.35 -3.05 2.42
CA ALA A 39 0.51 -3.79 1.49
C ALA A 39 1.61 -4.59 2.22
N ARG A 40 2.21 -4.01 3.27
CA ARG A 40 3.20 -4.70 4.11
C ARG A 40 2.59 -5.87 4.87
N LEU A 41 1.40 -5.70 5.45
CA LEU A 41 0.69 -6.76 6.16
C LEU A 41 0.34 -7.94 5.23
N LEU A 42 0.08 -7.65 3.95
CA LEU A 42 -0.15 -8.64 2.91
C LEU A 42 1.14 -9.24 2.32
N GLY A 43 2.32 -8.85 2.80
CA GLY A 43 3.58 -9.38 2.29
C GLY A 43 3.97 -8.86 0.91
N PHE A 44 3.55 -7.66 0.51
CA PHE A 44 4.07 -7.01 -0.69
C PHE A 44 5.37 -6.26 -0.40
N ASN A 45 6.28 -6.24 -1.38
CA ASN A 45 7.36 -5.26 -1.42
C ASN A 45 6.85 -3.98 -2.09
N SER A 46 6.59 -2.94 -1.27
CA SER A 46 5.92 -1.73 -1.73
C SER A 46 6.86 -0.54 -1.97
N LEU A 47 6.74 0.05 -3.16
CA LEU A 47 7.26 1.37 -3.53
C LEU A 47 6.11 2.39 -3.56
N VAL A 48 6.43 3.67 -3.39
CA VAL A 48 5.45 4.76 -3.39
C VAL A 48 5.91 5.89 -4.29
N ALA A 49 4.99 6.48 -5.04
CA ALA A 49 5.19 7.69 -5.84
C ALA A 49 4.05 8.68 -5.61
N ASP A 50 4.36 9.96 -5.59
CA ASP A 50 3.39 11.06 -5.41
C ASP A 50 2.85 11.62 -6.73
N SER A 51 3.36 11.12 -7.86
CA SER A 51 2.98 11.56 -9.20
C SER A 51 3.33 10.49 -10.23
N ALA A 52 2.78 10.61 -11.43
CA ALA A 52 3.14 9.76 -12.57
C ALA A 52 4.62 9.90 -12.95
N ASP A 53 5.16 11.13 -12.96
CA ASP A 53 6.57 11.39 -13.28
C ASP A 53 7.53 10.73 -12.27
N HIS A 54 7.16 10.72 -10.99
CA HIS A 54 7.91 10.02 -9.98
C HIS A 54 7.80 8.50 -10.17
N ALA A 55 6.61 7.98 -10.48
CA ALA A 55 6.39 6.57 -10.75
C ALA A 55 7.23 6.07 -11.95
N GLU A 56 7.29 6.84 -13.04
CA GLU A 56 8.10 6.51 -14.22
C GLU A 56 9.59 6.37 -13.88
N ARG A 57 10.13 7.18 -12.95
CA ARG A 57 11.54 7.11 -12.52
C ARG A 57 11.86 5.92 -11.60
N LEU A 58 10.85 5.27 -11.04
CA LEU A 58 11.00 4.11 -10.15
C LEU A 58 10.95 2.77 -10.91
N LEU A 59 10.55 2.80 -12.19
CA LEU A 59 10.51 1.66 -13.10
C LEU A 59 11.84 1.54 -13.86
#